data_AF-A0A351A682-F1
#
_entry.id   AF-A0A351A682-F1
#
_cell.length_a   1.000
_cell.length_b   1.000
_cell.length_c   1.000
_cell.angle_alpha   90.00
_cell.angle_beta   90.00
_cell.angle_gamma   90.00
#
_symmetry.space_group_name_H-M   'P 1'
#
loop_
_entity.id
_entity.type
_entity.pdbx_description
1 polymer ?
#
loop_
_entity_poly.entity_id
_entity_poly.type
_entity_poly.pdbx_seq_one_letter_code
_entity_poly.pdbx_strand_id
1 'polypeptide(L)'
;MELTAALVLIGLMVLLLAGGLWIGLSLMAIGILGMLGFTTRAPGDGMAVAIWSHGSSWTLTALPLFLWMGEILFRTRLSQEMFKGLSPWLERLPGRLLHTNVIGCTLFAAVSGSSA
;
A
#
# COMPACT_ATOMS: atom_id res chain seq x y z
N MET A 1 -12.52 29.26 -16.76
CA MET A 1 -12.54 29.42 -15.29
C MET A 1 -12.22 28.08 -14.63
N GLU A 2 -12.95 27.00 -14.93
CA GLU A 2 -12.68 25.65 -14.40
C GLU A 2 -11.28 25.12 -14.77
N LEU A 3 -10.90 25.14 -16.06
CA LEU A 3 -9.61 24.61 -16.54
C LEU A 3 -8.40 25.35 -15.96
N THR A 4 -8.49 26.67 -15.85
CA THR A 4 -7.42 27.51 -15.28
C THR A 4 -7.20 27.19 -13.82
N ALA A 5 -8.27 26.97 -13.05
CA ALA A 5 -8.15 26.65 -11.63
C ALA A 5 -7.64 25.22 -11.40
N ALA A 6 -8.04 24.25 -12.25
CA ALA A 6 -7.47 22.91 -12.24
C ALA A 6 -5.95 22.93 -12.51
N LEU A 7 -5.50 23.68 -13.52
CA LEU A 7 -4.07 23.82 -13.83
C LEU A 7 -3.29 24.48 -12.69
N VAL A 8 -3.87 25.48 -12.02
CA VAL A 8 -3.24 26.13 -10.85
C VAL A 8 -3.09 25.16 -9.68
N LEU A 9 -4.13 24.39 -9.35
CA LEU A 9 -4.07 23.42 -8.24
C LEU A 9 -3.10 22.27 -8.54
N ILE A 10 -3.09 21.77 -9.78
CA ILE A 10 -2.14 20.73 -10.21
C ILE A 10 -0.71 21.29 -10.22
N GLY A 11 -0.50 22.51 -10.73
CA GLY A 11 0.80 23.16 -10.72
C GLY A 11 1.32 23.36 -9.30
N LEU A 12 0.47 23.82 -8.39
CA LEU A 12 0.80 23.95 -6.98
C LEU A 12 1.15 22.59 -6.35
N MET A 13 0.40 21.53 -6.67
CA MET A 13 0.71 20.17 -6.21
C MET A 13 2.11 19.73 -6.62
N VAL A 14 2.43 19.89 -7.89
CA VAL A 14 3.72 19.50 -8.44
C VAL A 14 4.84 20.31 -7.79
N LEU A 15 4.63 21.61 -7.54
CA LEU A 15 5.61 22.45 -6.83
C LEU A 15 5.83 21.98 -5.38
N LEU A 16 4.77 21.65 -4.64
CA LEU A 16 4.90 21.15 -3.27
C LEU A 16 5.66 19.81 -3.23
N LEU A 17 5.36 18.90 -4.16
CA LEU A 17 6.04 17.61 -4.28
C LEU A 17 7.49 17.78 -4.73
N ALA A 18 7.78 18.67 -5.68
CA ALA A 18 9.13 18.99 -6.13
C ALA A 18 9.97 19.67 -5.02
N GLY A 19 9.31 20.41 -4.12
CA GLY A 19 9.92 20.95 -2.90
C GLY A 19 10.24 19.90 -1.83
N GLY A 20 9.91 18.63 -2.05
CA GLY A 20 10.21 17.52 -1.14
C GLY A 20 9.24 17.39 0.03
N LEU A 21 8.09 18.07 -0.01
CA LEU A 21 7.05 17.89 1.01
C LEU A 21 6.47 16.48 0.94
N TRP A 22 6.12 15.94 2.11
CA TRP A 22 5.47 14.64 2.19
C TRP A 22 4.16 14.65 1.38
N ILE A 23 3.92 13.59 0.63
CA ILE A 23 2.81 13.50 -0.34
C ILE A 23 1.46 13.76 0.32
N GLY A 24 1.22 13.18 1.50
CA GLY A 24 -0.05 13.38 2.21
C GLY A 24 -0.24 14.83 2.70
N LEU A 25 0.81 15.52 3.15
CA LEU A 25 0.72 16.94 3.54
C LEU A 25 0.44 17.82 2.31
N SER A 26 1.06 17.49 1.18
CA SER A 26 0.82 18.18 -0.09
C SER A 26 -0.64 18.04 -0.52
N LEU A 27 -1.16 16.81 -0.55
CA LEU A 27 -2.57 16.52 -0.87
C LEU A 27 -3.55 17.21 0.09
N MET A 28 -3.25 17.23 1.39
CA MET A 28 -4.04 17.96 2.39
C MET A 28 -4.08 19.46 2.10
N ALA A 29 -2.93 20.07 1.82
CA ALA A 29 -2.85 21.51 1.53
C ALA A 29 -3.65 21.88 0.28
N ILE A 30 -3.53 21.10 -0.81
CA ILE A 30 -4.29 21.34 -2.05
C ILE A 30 -5.79 21.14 -1.83
N GLY A 31 -6.17 20.12 -1.06
CA GLY A 31 -7.56 19.87 -0.68
C GLY A 31 -8.17 21.05 0.08
N ILE A 32 -7.45 21.59 1.08
CA ILE A 32 -7.87 22.79 1.82
C ILE A 32 -8.02 23.99 0.89
N LEU A 33 -6.99 24.28 0.09
CA LEU A 33 -6.97 25.43 -0.82
C LEU A 33 -8.06 25.34 -1.88
N GLY A 34 -8.32 24.14 -2.40
CA GLY A 34 -9.43 23.87 -3.31
C GLY A 34 -10.77 24.14 -2.63
N MET A 35 -11.01 23.63 -1.42
CA MET A 35 -12.26 23.88 -0.71
C MET A 35 -12.46 25.37 -0.40
N LEU A 36 -11.42 26.08 0.07
CA LEU A 36 -11.50 27.52 0.33
C LEU A 36 -11.74 28.36 -0.94
N GLY A 37 -11.20 27.93 -2.08
CA GLY A 37 -11.34 28.66 -3.35
C GLY A 37 -12.67 28.41 -4.06
N PHE A 38 -13.28 27.24 -3.86
CA PHE A 38 -14.48 26.82 -4.60
C PHE A 38 -15.75 26.67 -3.75
N THR A 39 -15.65 26.77 -2.42
CA THR A 39 -16.78 26.57 -1.52
C THR A 39 -16.80 27.60 -0.39
N THR A 40 -18.01 27.99 0.02
CA THR A 40 -18.22 28.94 1.14
C THR A 40 -18.28 28.24 2.50
N ARG A 41 -18.42 26.91 2.51
CA ARG A 41 -18.40 26.06 3.70
C ARG A 41 -16.98 25.94 4.25
N ALA A 42 -16.84 26.04 5.57
CA ALA A 42 -15.58 25.81 6.25
C ALA A 42 -15.01 24.40 5.93
N PRO A 43 -13.71 24.27 5.59
CA PRO A 43 -13.11 22.97 5.24
C PRO A 43 -13.12 21.92 6.36
N GLY A 44 -13.19 22.36 7.63
CA GLY A 44 -12.97 21.53 8.81
C GLY A 44 -13.78 20.23 8.84
N ASP A 45 -15.10 20.31 8.75
CA ASP A 45 -15.96 19.12 8.82
C ASP A 45 -15.73 18.14 7.66
N GLY A 46 -15.62 18.68 6.44
CA GLY A 46 -15.45 17.87 5.23
C GLY A 46 -14.11 17.14 5.23
N MET A 47 -13.06 17.83 5.66
CA MET A 47 -11.75 17.22 5.85
C MET A 47 -11.72 16.22 6.99
N ALA A 48 -12.36 16.50 8.12
CA ALA A 48 -12.40 15.58 9.25
C ALA A 48 -13.00 14.23 8.85
N VAL A 49 -14.12 14.25 8.11
CA VAL A 49 -14.74 13.03 7.57
C VAL A 49 -13.84 12.33 6.56
N ALA A 50 -13.20 13.09 5.65
CA ALA A 50 -12.30 12.52 4.65
C ALA A 50 -11.08 11.84 5.30
N ILE A 51 -10.43 12.52 6.26
CA ILE A 51 -9.29 12.01 7.03
C ILE A 51 -9.70 10.74 7.79
N TRP A 52 -10.82 10.79 8.50
CA TRP A 52 -11.34 9.66 9.25
C TRP A 52 -11.59 8.46 8.34
N SER A 53 -12.28 8.66 7.21
CA SER A 53 -12.59 7.60 6.25
C SER A 53 -11.35 6.94 5.64
N HIS A 54 -10.26 7.70 5.42
CA HIS A 54 -9.01 7.14 4.91
C HIS A 54 -8.26 6.37 6.02
N GLY A 55 -8.26 6.91 7.24
CA GLY A 55 -7.65 6.27 8.41
C GLY A 55 -8.38 5.00 8.88
N SER A 56 -9.69 4.91 8.66
CA SER A 56 -10.52 3.75 9.00
C SER A 56 -10.74 2.80 7.82
N SER A 57 -9.82 2.76 6.84
CA SER A 57 -9.98 1.94 5.64
C SER A 57 -9.77 0.46 5.93
N TRP A 58 -10.52 -0.40 5.22
CA TRP A 58 -10.38 -1.87 5.31
C TRP A 58 -8.97 -2.34 4.97
N THR A 59 -8.30 -1.64 4.05
CA THR A 59 -6.90 -1.91 3.66
C THR A 59 -5.94 -1.73 4.83
N LEU A 60 -6.15 -0.74 5.71
CA LEU A 60 -5.32 -0.56 6.91
C LEU A 60 -5.56 -1.69 7.92
N THR A 61 -6.75 -2.30 7.96
CA THR A 61 -7.02 -3.51 8.76
C THR A 61 -6.28 -4.74 8.24
N ALA A 62 -5.96 -4.79 6.94
CA ALA A 62 -5.18 -5.88 6.37
C ALA A 62 -3.73 -5.91 6.87
N LEU A 63 -3.15 -4.76 7.24
CA LEU A 63 -1.77 -4.68 7.76
C LEU A 63 -1.57 -5.49 9.05
N PRO A 64 -2.37 -5.30 10.12
CA PRO A 64 -2.29 -6.12 11.32
C PRO A 64 -2.49 -7.61 11.06
N LEU A 65 -3.43 -7.97 10.19
CA LEU A 65 -3.70 -9.37 9.84
C LEU A 65 -2.53 -9.99 9.08
N PHE A 66 -1.90 -9.24 8.18
CA PHE A 66 -0.70 -9.66 7.47
C PHE A 66 0.49 -9.86 8.42
N LEU A 67 0.70 -8.94 9.36
CA LEU A 67 1.72 -9.09 10.41
C LEU A 67 1.44 -10.31 11.29
N TRP A 68 0.18 -10.52 11.67
CA TRP A 68 -0.21 -11.66 12.50
C TRP A 68 0.00 -13.00 11.78
N MET A 69 -0.40 -13.09 10.51
CA MET A 69 -0.09 -14.25 9.66
C MET A 69 1.43 -14.48 9.56
N GLY A 70 2.22 -13.42 9.34
CA GLY A 70 3.67 -13.49 9.30
C GLY A 70 4.29 -14.04 10.60
N GLU A 71 3.76 -13.62 11.75
CA GLU A 71 4.19 -14.12 13.06
C GLU A 71 3.84 -15.61 13.25
N ILE A 72 2.63 -16.03 12.87
CA ILE A 72 2.22 -17.45 12.92
C ILE A 72 3.17 -18.29 12.08
N LEU A 73 3.44 -17.84 10.87
CA LEU A 73 4.30 -18.54 9.92
C LEU A 73 5.74 -18.67 10.40
N PHE A 74 6.26 -17.61 11.00
CA PHE A 74 7.59 -17.58 11.58
C PHE A 74 7.70 -18.50 12.80
N ARG A 75 6.74 -18.43 13.73
CA ARG A 75 6.74 -19.26 14.95
C ARG A 75 6.52 -20.74 14.70
N THR A 76 5.67 -21.08 13.72
CA THR A 76 5.39 -22.47 13.36
C THR A 76 6.49 -23.11 12.51
N ARG A 77 7.48 -22.32 12.04
CA ARG A 77 8.50 -22.75 11.06
C ARG A 77 7.89 -23.33 9.78
N LEU A 78 6.63 -23.00 9.47
CA LEU A 78 5.92 -23.56 8.31
C LEU A 78 6.67 -23.26 7.01
N SER A 79 7.24 -22.05 6.89
CA SER A 79 8.07 -21.68 5.74
C SER A 79 9.28 -22.60 5.57
N GLN A 80 10.02 -22.88 6.65
CA GLN A 80 11.21 -23.74 6.62
C GLN A 80 10.87 -25.18 6.27
N GLU A 81 9.80 -25.72 6.85
CA GLU A 81 9.33 -27.08 6.55
C GLU A 81 8.85 -27.21 5.10
N MET A 82 8.18 -26.18 4.58
CA MET A 82 7.75 -26.12 3.18
C MET A 82 8.95 -26.10 2.21
N PHE A 83 9.98 -25.28 2.48
CA PHE A 83 11.20 -25.24 1.68
C PHE A 83 11.97 -26.56 1.72
N LYS A 84 12.08 -27.20 2.89
CA LYS A 84 12.67 -28.54 3.02
C LYS A 84 11.89 -29.59 2.24
N GLY A 85 10.57 -29.56 2.28
CA GLY A 85 9.69 -30.48 1.53
C GLY A 85 9.79 -30.28 0.02
N LEU A 86 10.01 -29.05 -0.45
CA LEU A 86 10.15 -28.73 -1.87
C LEU A 86 11.53 -29.12 -2.45
N SER A 87 12.59 -29.00 -1.63
CA SER A 87 13.97 -29.28 -2.03
C SER A 87 14.19 -30.62 -2.77
N PRO A 88 13.70 -31.78 -2.29
CA PRO A 88 13.88 -33.06 -2.97
C PRO A 88 13.21 -33.12 -4.36
N TRP A 89 12.10 -32.40 -4.57
CA TRP A 89 11.42 -32.37 -5.86
C TRP A 89 12.18 -31.56 -6.91
N LEU A 90 12.92 -30.55 -6.47
CA LEU A 90 13.68 -29.65 -7.34
C LEU A 90 15.13 -30.06 -7.55
N GLU A 91 15.62 -31.13 -6.92
CA GLU A 91 17.03 -31.55 -7.07
C GLU A 91 17.42 -31.87 -8.52
N ARG A 92 16.44 -32.28 -9.33
CA ARG A 92 16.64 -32.71 -10.72
C ARG A 92 16.70 -31.56 -11.72
N LEU A 93 16.41 -30.33 -11.30
CA LEU A 93 16.36 -29.16 -12.18
C LEU A 93 17.66 -28.33 -12.08
N PRO A 94 18.35 -28.03 -13.19
CA PRO A 94 19.50 -27.12 -13.17
C PRO A 94 19.05 -25.72 -12.73
N GLY A 95 19.70 -25.12 -11.72
CA GLY A 95 19.26 -23.85 -11.12
C GLY A 95 18.48 -23.98 -9.79
N ARG A 96 18.41 -25.19 -9.23
CA ARG A 96 17.84 -25.61 -7.93
C ARG A 96 17.38 -24.48 -6.98
N LEU A 97 18.31 -23.71 -6.39
CA LEU A 97 17.98 -22.67 -5.39
C LEU A 97 17.05 -21.56 -5.92
N LEU A 98 17.22 -21.18 -7.18
CA LEU A 98 16.43 -20.14 -7.84
C LEU A 98 14.99 -20.60 -8.03
N HIS A 99 14.80 -21.82 -8.54
CA HIS A 99 13.47 -22.40 -8.74
C HIS A 99 12.76 -22.70 -7.40
N THR A 100 13.48 -23.16 -6.38
CA THR A 100 12.88 -23.40 -5.05
C THR A 100 12.38 -22.11 -4.43
N ASN A 101 13.09 -20.99 -4.60
CA ASN A 101 12.64 -19.68 -4.11
C ASN A 101 11.38 -19.21 -4.85
N VAL A 102 11.38 -19.26 -6.19
CA VAL A 102 10.21 -18.84 -6.99
C VAL A 102 8.97 -19.66 -6.63
N ILE A 103 9.09 -20.99 -6.60
CA ILE A 103 7.95 -21.86 -6.26
C ILE A 103 7.48 -21.62 -4.82
N GLY A 104 8.43 -21.48 -3.88
CA GLY A 104 8.15 -21.15 -2.49
C GLY A 104 7.37 -19.83 -2.35
N CYS A 105 7.77 -18.79 -3.08
CA CYS A 105 7.05 -17.51 -3.12
C CYS A 105 5.64 -17.65 -3.71
N THR A 106 5.47 -18.37 -4.82
CA THR A 106 4.13 -18.62 -5.41
C THR A 106 3.21 -19.42 -4.49
N LEU A 107 3.72 -20.46 -3.82
CA LEU A 107 2.92 -21.25 -2.88
C LEU A 107 2.51 -20.41 -1.68
N PHE A 108 3.41 -19.53 -1.21
CA PHE A 108 3.10 -18.54 -0.19
C PHE A 108 2.00 -17.57 -0.61
N ALA A 109 2.12 -17.00 -1.80
CA ALA A 109 1.13 -16.08 -2.35
C ALA A 109 -0.25 -16.74 -2.47
N ALA A 110 -0.29 -18.00 -2.94
CA ALA A 110 -1.52 -18.78 -3.06
C ALA A 110 -2.20 -19.04 -1.69
N VAL A 111 -1.44 -19.40 -0.66
CA VAL A 111 -1.99 -19.68 0.68
C VAL A 111 -2.37 -18.40 1.42
N SER A 112 -1.62 -17.32 1.22
CA SER A 112 -1.93 -16.01 1.82
C SER A 112 -3.04 -15.24 1.10
N GLY A 113 -3.65 -15.83 0.06
CA GLY A 113 -4.77 -15.24 -0.68
C GLY A 113 -4.37 -14.05 -1.56
N SER A 114 -3.08 -13.91 -1.86
CA SER A 114 -2.56 -12.91 -2.78
C SER A 114 -2.78 -13.37 -4.22
N SER A 115 -3.92 -12.97 -4.82
CA SER A 115 -4.25 -13.18 -6.24
C SER A 115 -3.52 -12.22 -7.20
N ALA A 116 -2.30 -11.81 -6.86
CA ALA A 116 -1.45 -10.92 -7.67
C ALA A 116 -0.32 -11.72 -8.32
#